data_AF-A0AAV1UWZ5-F1
#
_entry.id   AF-A0AAV1UWZ5-F1
#
_cell.length_a   1.000
_cell.length_b   1.000
_cell.length_c   1.000
_cell.angle_alpha   90.00
_cell.angle_beta   90.00
_cell.angle_gamma   90.00
#
_symmetry.space_group_name_H-M   'P 1'
#
loop_
_entity.id
_entity.type
_entity.pdbx_description
1 polymer ?
#
loop_
_entity_poly.entity_id
_entity_poly.type
_entity_poly.pdbx_seq_one_letter_code
_entity_poly.pdbx_strand_id
1 'polypeptide(L)'
;MQDEHQQPQEQQQPQEQQQQQHEHKQQQHEHKLEIMADLRHDAEDEDEDDDAGGKRRLFRFKPAFDVVLAREVIRCFPWAAGYGRTRSAWMNVAARVQSTLESLKGVAFTRGSSLDHAIVKRRVDMLLEAFRKHEMSSLRGTGTPEEFDMRNKLLAILTRVVDEQTLNKGAMREKRVQAALQVAQRSLEELESSVDLVVPPSSIGLTSSPSTPPTMPLMPIAPAPASVAAGVDARGGLSPGSVPQTVAVSHNEQSNGSSKRSVRTTGAFAPASMHEAKRPRVEKTAAAMDVALSFEEQKLRLEERRVDLEEERLQWEKQKAQEDGHERQALLDLLRAQGSLVAELLVHLRTPKVAMDSHDL
;
A
#
# COMPACT_ATOMS: atom_id res chain seq x y z
N MET A 1 -68.80 73.69 42.67
CA MET A 1 -68.52 72.28 43.02
C MET A 1 -68.81 71.47 41.77
N GLN A 2 -67.74 71.05 41.11
CA GLN A 2 -67.47 69.65 40.72
C GLN A 2 -68.33 69.19 39.54
N ASP A 3 -67.79 69.35 38.33
CA ASP A 3 -68.13 68.53 37.18
C ASP A 3 -66.86 67.80 36.74
N GLU A 4 -66.97 66.48 36.72
CA GLU A 4 -65.90 65.48 36.78
C GLU A 4 -65.47 65.07 35.37
N HIS A 5 -64.16 65.06 35.12
CA HIS A 5 -63.55 64.61 33.88
C HIS A 5 -63.58 63.08 33.78
N GLN A 6 -64.35 62.53 32.85
CA GLN A 6 -64.26 61.12 32.44
C GLN A 6 -63.40 61.01 31.17
N GLN A 7 -62.19 60.46 31.29
CA GLN A 7 -61.30 60.13 30.17
C GLN A 7 -61.51 58.67 29.71
N PRO A 8 -61.33 58.35 28.42
CA PRO A 8 -61.73 57.07 27.83
C PRO A 8 -60.69 55.95 28.07
N GLN A 9 -61.16 54.81 28.58
CA GLN A 9 -60.36 53.65 29.02
C GLN A 9 -60.35 52.48 28.01
N GLU A 10 -60.74 52.70 26.76
CA GLU A 10 -61.00 51.58 25.81
C GLU A 10 -59.88 51.26 24.80
N GLN A 11 -58.72 51.92 24.84
CA GLN A 11 -57.66 51.71 23.83
C GLN A 11 -56.45 50.86 24.26
N GLN A 12 -56.41 50.31 25.48
CA GLN A 12 -55.25 49.52 25.95
C GLN A 12 -55.39 47.99 25.80
N GLN A 13 -56.59 47.43 25.59
CA GLN A 13 -56.77 45.97 25.54
C GLN A 13 -56.11 45.22 24.36
N PRO A 14 -56.02 45.73 23.12
CA PRO A 14 -55.45 44.94 22.03
C PRO A 14 -53.93 44.79 22.11
N GLN A 15 -53.24 45.66 22.87
CA GLN A 15 -51.78 45.64 22.96
C GLN A 15 -51.26 44.57 23.92
N GLU A 16 -51.93 44.35 25.05
CA GLU A 16 -51.56 43.29 26.00
C GLU A 16 -51.76 41.89 25.41
N GLN A 17 -52.81 41.70 24.61
CA GLN A 17 -53.09 40.39 24.01
C GLN A 17 -52.05 40.01 22.94
N GLN A 18 -51.47 40.99 22.25
CA GLN A 18 -50.41 40.76 21.27
C GLN A 18 -49.06 40.46 21.95
N GLN A 19 -48.81 41.06 23.12
CA GLN A 19 -47.61 40.81 23.92
C GLN A 19 -47.59 39.40 24.52
N GLN A 20 -48.72 38.93 25.07
CA GLN A 20 -48.85 37.58 25.61
C GLN A 20 -48.66 36.49 24.53
N GLN A 21 -49.09 36.75 23.29
CA GLN A 21 -48.90 35.83 22.18
C GLN A 21 -47.42 35.70 21.76
N HIS A 22 -46.64 36.76 21.93
CA HIS A 22 -45.22 36.75 21.61
C HIS A 22 -44.41 36.00 22.67
N GLU A 23 -44.70 36.22 23.95
CA GLU A 23 -44.06 35.48 25.06
C GLU A 23 -44.32 33.97 24.96
N HIS A 24 -45.54 33.55 24.61
CA HIS A 24 -45.85 32.13 24.49
C HIS A 24 -45.08 31.45 23.34
N LYS A 25 -44.88 32.16 22.22
CA LYS A 25 -44.04 31.67 21.11
C LYS A 25 -42.57 31.57 21.49
N GLN A 26 -42.08 32.51 22.30
CA GLN A 26 -40.68 32.52 22.73
C GLN A 26 -40.41 31.36 23.71
N GLN A 27 -41.30 31.12 24.66
CA GLN A 27 -41.21 29.98 25.58
C GLN A 27 -41.28 28.63 24.87
N GLN A 28 -42.13 28.48 23.85
CA GLN A 28 -42.15 27.26 23.03
C GLN A 28 -40.85 27.04 22.24
N HIS A 29 -40.22 28.12 21.76
CA HIS A 29 -38.95 28.01 21.04
C HIS A 29 -37.81 27.59 21.96
N GLU A 30 -37.77 28.14 23.17
CA GLU A 30 -36.77 27.83 24.19
C GLU A 30 -36.89 26.39 24.68
N HIS A 31 -38.11 25.93 24.96
CA HIS A 31 -38.37 24.52 25.32
C HIS A 31 -37.97 23.54 24.20
N LYS A 32 -38.17 23.92 22.93
CA LYS A 32 -37.73 23.10 21.79
C LYS A 32 -36.20 23.03 21.66
N LEU A 33 -35.49 24.10 22.03
CA LEU A 33 -34.02 24.12 22.05
C LEU A 33 -33.46 23.26 23.18
N GLU A 34 -34.11 23.28 24.34
CA GLU A 34 -33.76 22.45 25.50
C GLU A 34 -33.91 20.95 25.18
N ILE A 35 -35.03 20.53 24.58
CA ILE A 35 -35.24 19.14 24.14
C ILE A 35 -34.19 18.68 23.11
N MET A 36 -33.79 19.57 22.19
CA MET A 36 -32.75 19.24 21.21
C MET A 36 -31.33 19.18 21.81
N ALA A 37 -31.09 19.86 22.93
CA ALA A 37 -29.82 19.80 23.64
C ALA A 37 -29.70 18.51 24.46
N ASP A 38 -30.77 18.08 25.13
CA ASP A 38 -30.79 16.81 25.89
C ASP A 38 -30.62 15.59 24.98
N LEU A 39 -31.25 15.58 23.79
CA LEU A 39 -31.07 14.51 22.79
C LEU A 39 -29.66 14.40 22.22
N ARG A 40 -28.77 15.37 22.47
CA ARG A 40 -27.35 15.29 22.08
C ARG A 40 -26.45 14.72 23.17
N HIS A 41 -26.88 14.74 24.44
CA HIS A 41 -26.08 14.19 25.54
C HIS A 41 -26.19 12.67 25.66
N ASP A 42 -27.28 12.06 25.19
CA ASP A 42 -27.46 10.59 25.21
C ASP A 42 -26.76 9.85 24.05
N ALA A 43 -26.09 10.55 23.13
CA ALA A 43 -25.47 9.92 21.95
C ALA A 43 -23.96 9.65 22.12
N GLU A 44 -23.34 10.03 23.24
CA GLU A 44 -21.89 9.89 23.43
C GLU A 44 -21.48 8.83 24.47
N ASP A 45 -22.42 8.22 25.20
CA ASP A 45 -22.13 7.26 26.29
C ASP A 45 -22.72 5.83 26.12
N GLU A 46 -23.25 5.44 24.95
CA GLU A 46 -23.85 4.10 24.71
C GLU A 46 -22.98 3.13 23.87
N ASP A 47 -21.66 3.12 24.05
CA ASP A 47 -20.79 2.08 23.45
C ASP A 47 -20.13 1.14 24.51
N GLU A 48 -20.51 1.27 25.79
CA GLU A 48 -20.15 0.33 26.86
C GLU A 48 -21.39 -0.49 27.28
N ASP A 49 -21.19 -1.80 27.48
CA ASP A 49 -22.17 -2.80 27.94
C ASP A 49 -23.19 -3.36 26.93
N ASP A 50 -22.67 -4.15 25.99
CA ASP A 50 -23.48 -5.01 25.12
C ASP A 50 -23.21 -6.52 25.37
N ASP A 51 -23.05 -6.90 26.65
CA ASP A 51 -22.76 -8.27 27.13
C ASP A 51 -23.93 -8.97 27.86
N ALA A 52 -25.15 -8.89 27.32
CA ALA A 52 -26.26 -9.67 27.86
C ALA A 52 -27.24 -10.16 26.78
N GLY A 53 -26.94 -11.32 26.17
CA GLY A 53 -28.00 -12.18 25.61
C GLY A 53 -27.82 -12.76 24.21
N GLY A 54 -27.22 -13.95 24.13
CA GLY A 54 -27.83 -15.08 23.39
C GLY A 54 -27.49 -15.32 21.90
N LYS A 55 -26.80 -14.44 21.18
CA LYS A 55 -26.30 -14.75 19.83
C LYS A 55 -24.82 -14.42 19.75
N ARG A 56 -24.00 -15.40 19.34
CA ARG A 56 -22.56 -15.19 19.10
C ARG A 56 -22.40 -13.99 18.16
N ARG A 57 -22.01 -12.84 18.71
CA ARG A 57 -21.75 -11.64 17.91
C ARG A 57 -20.56 -11.96 17.01
N LEU A 58 -20.77 -11.86 15.70
CA LEU A 58 -19.67 -11.97 14.76
C LEU A 58 -18.74 -10.78 14.96
N PHE A 59 -17.44 -11.04 14.88
CA PHE A 59 -16.43 -10.00 14.92
C PHE A 59 -16.70 -8.93 13.86
N ARG A 60 -16.80 -7.67 14.27
CA ARG A 60 -17.06 -6.53 13.39
C ARG A 60 -15.78 -5.73 13.19
N PHE A 61 -15.38 -5.57 11.92
CA PHE A 61 -14.20 -4.79 11.58
C PHE A 61 -14.45 -3.29 11.72
N LYS A 62 -13.64 -2.64 12.56
CA LYS A 62 -13.50 -1.18 12.66
C LYS A 62 -12.33 -0.70 11.77
N PRO A 63 -12.27 0.58 11.37
CA PRO A 63 -11.16 1.15 10.62
C PRO A 63 -9.79 0.90 11.27
N ALA A 64 -9.69 1.05 12.60
CA ALA A 64 -8.52 0.68 13.39
C ALA A 64 -8.05 -0.78 13.14
N PHE A 65 -9.00 -1.71 13.00
CA PHE A 65 -8.71 -3.13 12.77
C PHE A 65 -8.33 -3.38 11.30
N ASP A 66 -8.89 -2.62 10.37
CA ASP A 66 -8.50 -2.66 8.95
C ASP A 66 -7.03 -2.26 8.76
N VAL A 67 -6.53 -1.29 9.55
CA VAL A 67 -5.11 -0.91 9.54
C VAL A 67 -4.24 -2.10 9.95
N VAL A 68 -4.52 -2.72 11.10
CA VAL A 68 -3.78 -3.91 11.58
C VAL A 68 -3.86 -5.05 10.58
N LEU A 69 -5.05 -5.31 10.03
CA LEU A 69 -5.27 -6.32 9.00
C LEU A 69 -4.38 -6.07 7.77
N ALA A 70 -4.38 -4.85 7.22
CA ALA A 70 -3.59 -4.52 6.05
C ALA A 70 -2.09 -4.66 6.31
N ARG A 71 -1.61 -4.23 7.49
CA ARG A 71 -0.20 -4.40 7.89
C ARG A 71 0.23 -5.87 7.91
N GLU A 72 -0.53 -6.72 8.59
CA GLU A 72 -0.19 -8.15 8.69
C GLU A 72 -0.27 -8.87 7.34
N VAL A 73 -1.20 -8.46 6.47
CA VAL A 73 -1.32 -8.99 5.11
C VAL A 73 -0.10 -8.60 4.27
N ILE A 74 0.41 -7.37 4.38
CA ILE A 74 1.65 -6.94 3.70
C ILE A 74 2.85 -7.74 4.22
N ARG A 75 2.96 -7.93 5.54
CA ARG A 75 4.07 -8.70 6.15
C ARG A 75 4.11 -10.15 5.71
N CYS A 76 2.96 -10.84 5.77
CA CYS A 76 2.88 -12.28 5.49
C CYS A 76 2.73 -12.59 3.99
N PHE A 77 2.25 -11.60 3.23
CA PHE A 77 2.00 -11.64 1.80
C PHE A 77 1.45 -12.99 1.27
N PRO A 78 0.20 -13.34 1.61
CA PRO A 78 -0.34 -14.68 1.41
C PRO A 78 -0.44 -15.11 -0.07
N TRP A 79 -0.38 -14.18 -1.03
CA TRP A 79 -0.38 -14.47 -2.46
C TRP A 79 0.94 -15.04 -2.99
N ALA A 80 2.07 -14.81 -2.30
CA ALA A 80 3.33 -15.46 -2.66
C ALA A 80 3.40 -16.92 -2.22
N ALA A 81 2.44 -17.39 -1.40
CA ALA A 81 2.38 -18.78 -1.03
C ALA A 81 2.17 -19.65 -2.28
N GLY A 82 3.05 -20.63 -2.47
CA GLY A 82 2.93 -21.61 -3.55
C GLY A 82 1.57 -22.33 -3.55
N TYR A 83 1.22 -22.92 -4.70
CA TYR A 83 -0.04 -23.65 -4.88
C TYR A 83 -0.29 -24.65 -3.73
N GLY A 84 -1.52 -24.69 -3.22
CA GLY A 84 -1.89 -25.52 -2.07
C GLY A 84 -1.50 -24.96 -0.69
N ARG A 85 -0.61 -23.95 -0.59
CA ARG A 85 -0.19 -23.34 0.68
C ARG A 85 -0.91 -22.02 1.02
N THR A 86 -1.64 -21.45 0.07
CA THR A 86 -2.36 -20.18 0.24
C THR A 86 -3.28 -20.18 1.45
N ARG A 87 -3.99 -21.29 1.72
CA ARG A 87 -4.87 -21.42 2.89
C ARG A 87 -4.10 -21.27 4.21
N SER A 88 -2.97 -21.98 4.34
CA SER A 88 -2.11 -21.90 5.53
C SER A 88 -1.53 -20.50 5.71
N ALA A 89 -1.19 -19.81 4.62
CA ALA A 89 -0.71 -18.43 4.68
C ALA A 89 -1.79 -17.48 5.22
N TRP A 90 -3.04 -17.62 4.76
CA TRP A 90 -4.16 -16.85 5.31
C TRP A 90 -4.47 -17.20 6.77
N MET A 91 -4.31 -18.46 7.18
CA MET A 91 -4.42 -18.84 8.60
C MET A 91 -3.36 -18.14 9.46
N ASN A 92 -2.11 -18.05 8.98
CA ASN A 92 -1.05 -17.33 9.67
C ASN A 92 -1.36 -15.82 9.78
N VAL A 93 -1.89 -15.20 8.71
CA VAL A 93 -2.35 -13.80 8.76
C VAL A 93 -3.42 -13.63 9.84
N ALA A 94 -4.42 -14.52 9.87
CA ALA A 94 -5.50 -14.42 10.85
C ALA A 94 -5.01 -14.55 12.29
N ALA A 95 -4.10 -15.50 12.56
CA ALA A 95 -3.48 -15.67 13.87
C ALA A 95 -2.68 -14.44 14.30
N ARG A 96 -1.93 -13.82 13.39
CA ARG A 96 -1.16 -12.59 13.66
C ARG A 96 -2.06 -11.40 13.91
N VAL A 97 -3.08 -11.19 13.07
CA VAL A 97 -4.06 -10.10 13.29
C VAL A 97 -4.72 -10.26 14.65
N GLN A 98 -5.13 -11.48 15.02
CA GLN A 98 -5.72 -11.75 16.32
C GLN A 98 -4.76 -11.39 17.47
N SER A 99 -3.52 -11.91 17.42
CA SER A 99 -2.50 -11.63 18.44
C SER A 99 -2.18 -10.14 18.56
N THR A 100 -2.07 -9.43 17.44
CA THR A 100 -1.79 -7.98 17.42
C THR A 100 -2.96 -7.18 17.97
N LEU A 101 -4.20 -7.55 17.67
CA LEU A 101 -5.39 -6.89 18.21
C LEU A 101 -5.57 -7.14 19.72
N GLU A 102 -5.28 -8.36 20.19
CA GLU A 102 -5.25 -8.70 21.62
C GLU A 102 -4.20 -7.85 22.35
N SER A 103 -3.00 -7.73 21.79
CA SER A 103 -1.89 -7.02 22.43
C SER A 103 -2.01 -5.50 22.39
N LEU A 104 -2.39 -4.90 21.26
CA LEU A 104 -2.33 -3.44 21.06
C LEU A 104 -3.64 -2.73 21.38
N LYS A 105 -4.78 -3.41 21.15
CA LYS A 105 -6.11 -2.81 21.24
C LYS A 105 -6.94 -3.41 22.38
N GLY A 106 -6.37 -4.32 23.16
CA GLY A 106 -7.06 -4.98 24.28
C GLY A 106 -8.27 -5.80 23.85
N VAL A 107 -8.37 -6.18 22.57
CA VAL A 107 -9.53 -6.91 22.05
C VAL A 107 -9.42 -8.38 22.46
N ALA A 108 -10.29 -8.83 23.36
CA ALA A 108 -10.29 -10.23 23.81
C ALA A 108 -11.09 -11.12 22.85
N PHE A 109 -10.42 -12.12 22.24
CA PHE A 109 -11.11 -13.17 21.49
C PHE A 109 -11.42 -14.36 22.41
N THR A 110 -12.69 -14.48 22.80
CA THR A 110 -13.16 -15.62 23.61
C THR A 110 -13.24 -16.91 22.78
N ARG A 111 -13.35 -18.05 23.47
CA ARG A 111 -13.40 -19.39 22.87
C ARG A 111 -14.64 -19.52 21.97
N GLY A 112 -14.47 -19.30 20.66
CA GLY A 112 -15.54 -19.35 19.67
C GLY A 112 -15.74 -18.07 18.84
N SER A 113 -15.00 -16.99 19.12
CA SER A 113 -14.96 -15.77 18.29
C SER A 113 -13.66 -15.59 17.52
N SER A 114 -12.83 -16.64 17.44
CA SER A 114 -11.54 -16.60 16.75
C SER A 114 -11.67 -16.10 15.31
N LEU A 115 -10.71 -15.29 14.89
CA LEU A 115 -10.72 -14.71 13.55
C LEU A 115 -10.38 -15.78 12.51
N ASP A 116 -11.36 -16.20 11.72
CA ASP A 116 -11.13 -17.23 10.69
C ASP A 116 -10.46 -16.66 9.44
N HIS A 117 -9.57 -17.44 8.82
CA HIS A 117 -8.85 -17.08 7.60
C HIS A 117 -9.79 -16.67 6.44
N ALA A 118 -10.98 -17.28 6.35
CA ALA A 118 -11.98 -16.92 5.34
C ALA A 118 -12.57 -15.53 5.57
N ILE A 119 -12.77 -15.14 6.83
CA ILE A 119 -13.29 -13.83 7.23
C ILE A 119 -12.25 -12.74 6.92
N VAL A 120 -11.00 -12.97 7.32
CA VAL A 120 -9.85 -12.09 7.03
C VAL A 120 -9.71 -11.87 5.54
N LYS A 121 -9.64 -12.96 4.77
CA LYS A 121 -9.51 -12.87 3.30
C LYS A 121 -10.67 -12.09 2.68
N ARG A 122 -11.92 -12.40 3.06
CA ARG A 122 -13.11 -11.69 2.54
C ARG A 122 -13.05 -10.20 2.86
N ARG A 123 -12.62 -9.83 4.07
CA ARG A 123 -12.49 -8.42 4.46
C ARG A 123 -11.44 -7.70 3.62
N VAL A 124 -10.30 -8.33 3.35
CA VAL A 124 -9.26 -7.77 2.48
C VAL A 124 -9.76 -7.60 1.04
N ASP A 125 -10.44 -8.62 0.49
CA ASP A 125 -11.01 -8.55 -0.86
C ASP A 125 -12.02 -7.38 -0.97
N MET A 126 -12.87 -7.19 0.03
CA MET A 126 -13.80 -6.05 0.11
C MET A 126 -13.08 -4.70 0.18
N LEU A 127 -12.02 -4.59 0.98
CA LEU A 127 -11.24 -3.36 1.12
C LEU A 127 -10.54 -2.98 -0.19
N LEU A 128 -9.90 -3.95 -0.85
CA LEU A 128 -9.24 -3.73 -2.14
C LEU A 128 -10.24 -3.38 -3.25
N GLU A 129 -11.43 -3.97 -3.23
CA GLU A 129 -12.49 -3.63 -4.18
C GLU A 129 -13.03 -2.20 -3.96
N ALA A 130 -13.37 -1.85 -2.73
CA ALA A 130 -13.84 -0.50 -2.38
C ALA A 130 -12.77 0.56 -2.67
N PHE A 131 -11.50 0.26 -2.41
CA PHE A 131 -10.38 1.15 -2.70
C PHE A 131 -10.23 1.41 -4.20
N ARG A 132 -10.24 0.36 -5.02
CA ARG A 132 -10.17 0.49 -6.49
C ARG A 132 -11.34 1.27 -7.08
N LYS A 133 -12.52 1.15 -6.49
CA LYS A 133 -13.73 1.91 -6.88
C LYS A 133 -13.80 3.33 -6.31
N HIS A 134 -12.87 3.72 -5.45
CA HIS A 134 -12.92 4.97 -4.69
C HIS A 134 -14.17 5.10 -3.80
N GLU A 135 -14.75 3.97 -3.38
CA GLU A 135 -15.97 3.88 -2.56
C GLU A 135 -15.68 3.66 -1.06
N MET A 136 -14.51 4.12 -0.59
CA MET A 136 -14.06 3.94 0.80
C MET A 136 -14.98 4.58 1.84
N SER A 137 -15.83 5.52 1.42
CA SER A 137 -16.85 6.18 2.26
C SER A 137 -17.89 5.19 2.80
N SER A 138 -18.23 4.14 2.05
CA SER A 138 -19.17 3.10 2.50
C SER A 138 -18.62 2.23 3.64
N LEU A 139 -17.30 2.24 3.83
CA LEU A 139 -16.57 1.50 4.87
C LEU A 139 -16.05 2.42 5.98
N ARG A 140 -16.50 3.68 6.03
CA ARG A 140 -16.21 4.59 7.15
C ARG A 140 -17.17 4.23 8.29
N GLY A 141 -16.70 3.40 9.22
CA GLY A 141 -17.33 3.23 10.53
C GLY A 141 -16.85 4.31 11.51
N THR A 142 -17.11 4.13 12.80
CA THR A 142 -16.46 4.91 13.86
C THR A 142 -14.94 4.73 13.78
N GLY A 143 -14.21 5.81 13.53
CA GLY A 143 -12.75 5.79 13.34
C GLY A 143 -12.22 7.20 13.17
N THR A 144 -10.94 7.40 13.46
CA THR A 144 -10.32 8.72 13.38
C THR A 144 -9.83 9.01 11.95
N PRO A 145 -9.71 10.29 11.54
CA PRO A 145 -9.11 10.67 10.26
C PRO A 145 -7.77 10.00 9.98
N GLU A 146 -6.92 9.89 11.01
CA GLU A 146 -5.60 9.30 10.94
C GLU A 146 -5.66 7.80 10.61
N GLU A 147 -6.63 7.08 11.18
CA GLU A 147 -6.85 5.66 10.89
C GLU A 147 -7.31 5.45 9.44
N PHE A 148 -8.18 6.32 8.93
CA PHE A 148 -8.61 6.26 7.53
C PHE A 148 -7.46 6.52 6.57
N ASP A 149 -6.62 7.51 6.85
CA ASP A 149 -5.46 7.85 6.04
C ASP A 149 -4.41 6.74 6.05
N MET A 150 -4.11 6.19 7.23
CA MET A 150 -3.19 5.06 7.36
C MET A 150 -3.72 3.84 6.60
N ARG A 151 -5.02 3.53 6.74
CA ARG A 151 -5.67 2.45 5.98
C ARG A 151 -5.53 2.66 4.47
N ASN A 152 -5.79 3.87 3.98
CA ASN A 152 -5.68 4.18 2.55
C ASN A 152 -4.25 4.06 2.03
N LYS A 153 -3.24 4.54 2.79
CA LYS A 153 -1.82 4.37 2.45
C LYS A 153 -1.43 2.89 2.36
N LEU A 154 -1.87 2.07 3.31
CA LEU A 154 -1.61 0.63 3.30
C LEU A 154 -2.32 -0.09 2.15
N LEU A 155 -3.56 0.29 1.82
CA LEU A 155 -4.29 -0.27 0.67
C LEU A 155 -3.66 0.12 -0.66
N ALA A 156 -3.10 1.32 -0.78
CA ALA A 156 -2.33 1.71 -1.96
C ALA A 156 -1.09 0.82 -2.16
N ILE A 157 -0.34 0.57 -1.08
CA ILE A 157 0.79 -0.37 -1.09
C ILE A 157 0.31 -1.77 -1.49
N LEU A 158 -0.72 -2.28 -0.82
CA LEU A 158 -1.22 -3.64 -1.05
C LEU A 158 -1.73 -3.84 -2.48
N THR A 159 -2.47 -2.87 -3.03
CA THR A 159 -2.98 -2.90 -4.41
C THR A 159 -1.82 -3.02 -5.40
N ARG A 160 -0.76 -2.21 -5.24
CA ARG A 160 0.43 -2.29 -6.10
C ARG A 160 1.07 -3.67 -6.10
N VAL A 161 1.25 -4.30 -4.93
CA VAL A 161 1.89 -5.62 -4.84
C VAL A 161 0.97 -6.73 -5.40
N VAL A 162 -0.35 -6.63 -5.19
CA VAL A 162 -1.33 -7.58 -5.74
C VAL A 162 -1.44 -7.45 -7.26
N ASP A 163 -1.42 -6.23 -7.80
CA ASP A 163 -1.44 -5.97 -9.23
C ASP A 163 -0.18 -6.52 -9.90
N GLU A 164 1.01 -6.30 -9.31
CA GLU A 164 2.27 -6.92 -9.80
C GLU A 164 2.21 -8.46 -9.79
N GLN A 165 1.50 -9.05 -8.83
CA GLN A 165 1.28 -10.50 -8.81
C GLN A 165 0.36 -10.99 -9.93
N THR A 166 -0.64 -10.21 -10.32
CA THR A 166 -1.68 -10.61 -11.29
C THR A 166 -1.31 -10.27 -12.74
N LEU A 167 -0.58 -9.17 -12.95
CA LEU A 167 -0.18 -8.68 -14.27
C LEU A 167 0.99 -9.48 -14.87
N ASN A 168 1.88 -10.01 -14.03
CA ASN A 168 3.10 -10.66 -14.49
C ASN A 168 2.89 -12.14 -14.85
N LYS A 169 2.60 -12.42 -16.12
CA LYS A 169 2.81 -13.76 -16.70
C LYS A 169 4.25 -13.87 -17.20
N GLY A 170 5.06 -14.76 -16.63
CA GLY A 170 6.41 -15.06 -17.16
C GLY A 170 7.47 -15.35 -16.09
N ALA A 171 8.66 -15.74 -16.55
CA ALA A 171 9.78 -16.19 -15.72
C ALA A 171 10.33 -15.14 -14.74
N MET A 172 10.06 -13.84 -14.97
CA MET A 172 10.49 -12.74 -14.09
C MET A 172 9.47 -12.33 -13.02
N ARG A 173 8.30 -12.99 -12.97
CA ARG A 173 7.22 -12.68 -12.03
C ARG A 173 7.71 -12.67 -10.59
N GLU A 174 8.43 -13.72 -10.19
CA GLU A 174 8.86 -13.88 -8.80
C GLU A 174 9.80 -12.77 -8.36
N LYS A 175 10.78 -12.39 -9.20
CA LYS A 175 11.71 -11.30 -8.89
C LYS A 175 11.00 -9.96 -8.74
N ARG A 176 10.04 -9.65 -9.63
CA ARG A 176 9.28 -8.38 -9.57
C ARG A 176 8.37 -8.33 -8.34
N VAL A 177 7.69 -9.43 -8.06
CA VAL A 177 6.87 -9.56 -6.86
C VAL A 177 7.71 -9.41 -5.59
N GLN A 178 8.89 -10.04 -5.52
CA GLN A 178 9.80 -9.90 -4.39
C GLN A 178 10.30 -8.46 -4.25
N ALA A 179 10.66 -7.79 -5.35
CA ALA A 179 11.05 -6.39 -5.33
C ALA A 179 9.91 -5.49 -4.86
N ALA A 180 8.68 -5.69 -5.36
CA ALA A 180 7.50 -4.96 -4.92
C ALA A 180 7.19 -5.21 -3.44
N LEU A 181 7.38 -6.44 -2.96
CA LEU A 181 7.21 -6.78 -1.55
C LEU A 181 8.27 -6.13 -0.66
N GLN A 182 9.53 -6.08 -1.09
CA GLN A 182 10.59 -5.37 -0.35
C GLN A 182 10.29 -3.87 -0.26
N VAL A 183 9.82 -3.25 -1.34
CA VAL A 183 9.39 -1.85 -1.34
C VAL A 183 8.22 -1.67 -0.37
N ALA A 184 7.23 -2.57 -0.40
CA ALA A 184 6.09 -2.52 0.51
C ALA A 184 6.47 -2.66 1.98
N GLN A 185 7.43 -3.53 2.30
CA GLN A 185 7.96 -3.70 3.66
C GLN A 185 8.69 -2.43 4.13
N ARG A 186 9.53 -1.82 3.29
CA ARG A 186 10.19 -0.55 3.61
C ARG A 186 9.18 0.58 3.83
N SER A 187 8.20 0.73 2.93
CA SER A 187 7.15 1.74 3.09
C SER A 187 6.29 1.50 4.34
N LEU A 188 6.12 0.24 4.75
CA LEU A 188 5.45 -0.09 6.00
C LEU A 188 6.28 0.37 7.21
N GLU A 189 7.59 0.12 7.23
CA GLU A 189 8.50 0.57 8.30
C GLU A 189 8.55 2.10 8.42
N GLU A 190 8.54 2.82 7.29
CA GLU A 190 8.44 4.29 7.26
C GLU A 190 7.13 4.79 7.89
N LEU A 191 6.01 4.11 7.63
CA LEU A 191 4.72 4.46 8.24
C LEU A 191 4.64 4.12 9.73
N GLU A 192 5.40 3.12 10.20
CA GLU A 192 5.46 2.74 11.61
C GLU A 192 6.34 3.70 12.42
N SER A 193 7.50 4.07 11.88
CA SER A 193 8.41 5.04 12.54
C SER A 193 7.77 6.43 12.71
N SER A 194 6.86 6.83 11.81
CA SER A 194 6.14 8.10 11.93
C SER A 194 5.15 8.14 13.11
N VAL A 195 4.70 7.00 13.64
CA VAL A 195 3.68 6.95 14.70
C VAL A 195 4.30 7.04 16.10
N ASP A 196 5.52 6.55 16.29
CA ASP A 196 6.17 6.52 17.62
C ASP A 196 6.79 7.86 18.07
N LEU A 197 6.92 8.84 17.17
CA LEU A 197 7.54 10.14 17.50
C LEU A 197 6.58 11.18 18.12
N VAL A 198 5.28 10.86 18.24
CA VAL A 198 4.24 11.80 18.73
C VAL A 198 3.71 11.44 20.12
N VAL A 199 4.43 10.61 20.88
CA VAL A 199 4.19 10.52 22.34
C VAL A 199 5.13 11.51 23.02
N PRO A 200 4.70 12.74 23.35
CA PRO A 200 5.48 13.58 24.25
C PRO A 200 5.64 12.82 25.56
N PRO A 201 6.87 12.66 26.09
CA PRO A 201 7.04 12.14 27.43
C PRO A 201 6.30 13.10 28.35
N SER A 202 5.16 12.66 28.88
CA SER A 202 4.53 13.37 29.98
C SER A 202 5.55 13.39 31.11
N SER A 203 6.10 14.58 31.34
CA SER A 203 7.00 14.91 32.43
C SER A 203 6.34 14.54 33.75
N ILE A 204 6.64 13.34 34.24
CA ILE A 204 6.36 12.97 35.62
C ILE A 204 7.43 13.67 36.46
N GLY A 205 6.96 14.53 37.36
CA GLY A 205 7.80 15.32 38.24
C GLY A 205 8.77 14.48 39.07
N LEU A 206 10.05 14.88 38.99
CA LEU A 206 10.96 15.10 40.11
C LEU A 206 10.69 14.27 41.39
N THR A 207 11.38 13.14 41.56
CA THR A 207 12.16 12.91 42.79
C THR A 207 13.47 12.18 42.44
N SER A 208 14.55 12.68 43.01
CA SER A 208 15.94 12.28 42.84
C SER A 208 16.29 10.98 43.55
N SER A 209 17.11 10.13 42.93
CA SER A 209 18.03 9.25 43.67
C SER A 209 19.31 8.96 42.87
N PRO A 210 20.49 9.01 43.53
CA PRO A 210 21.78 8.91 42.86
C PRO A 210 22.33 7.47 42.79
N SER A 211 23.15 7.27 41.75
CA SER A 211 24.31 6.37 41.67
C SER A 211 24.08 4.85 41.71
N THR A 212 24.36 4.21 40.57
CA THR A 212 25.35 3.10 40.46
C THR A 212 25.60 2.80 38.97
N PRO A 213 26.86 2.68 38.51
CA PRO A 213 27.16 2.29 37.13
C PRO A 213 27.08 0.76 36.96
N PRO A 214 26.34 0.22 35.98
CA PRO A 214 26.41 -1.19 35.66
C PRO A 214 27.61 -1.48 34.75
N THR A 215 28.49 -2.29 35.30
CA THR A 215 29.56 -3.10 34.71
C THR A 215 29.19 -3.67 33.34
N MET A 216 30.00 -3.41 32.32
CA MET A 216 29.83 -4.03 30.99
C MET A 216 30.21 -5.51 31.03
N PRO A 217 29.36 -6.42 30.51
CA PRO A 217 29.75 -7.81 30.31
C PRO A 217 30.63 -7.96 29.07
N LEU A 218 31.80 -8.53 29.31
CA LEU A 218 32.85 -8.96 28.38
C LEU A 218 32.29 -9.98 27.36
N MET A 219 32.46 -9.71 26.08
CA MET A 219 32.05 -10.61 24.98
C MET A 219 32.90 -11.89 24.97
N PRO A 220 32.30 -13.09 24.82
CA PRO A 220 33.06 -14.32 24.60
C PRO A 220 33.52 -14.43 23.14
N ILE A 221 34.82 -14.66 22.97
CA ILE A 221 35.50 -14.96 21.70
C ILE A 221 35.01 -16.30 21.17
N ALA A 222 34.44 -16.33 19.96
CA ALA A 222 34.09 -17.55 19.25
C ALA A 222 35.34 -18.20 18.60
N PRO A 223 35.48 -19.53 18.63
CA PRO A 223 36.57 -20.24 17.97
C PRO A 223 36.35 -20.38 16.47
N ALA A 224 37.43 -20.21 15.70
CA ALA A 224 37.49 -20.38 14.25
C ALA A 224 37.23 -21.83 13.81
N PRO A 225 36.61 -22.06 12.63
CA PRO A 225 36.50 -23.39 12.06
C PRO A 225 37.83 -23.87 11.46
N ALA A 226 38.24 -25.08 11.84
CA ALA A 226 39.40 -25.77 11.32
C ALA A 226 39.22 -26.15 9.84
N SER A 227 40.23 -25.82 9.03
CA SER A 227 40.42 -26.34 7.68
C SER A 227 40.59 -27.85 7.70
N VAL A 228 39.69 -28.57 7.03
CA VAL A 228 39.93 -29.96 6.64
C VAL A 228 40.35 -29.96 5.18
N ALA A 229 41.63 -30.25 4.97
CA ALA A 229 42.18 -30.64 3.68
C ALA A 229 42.14 -32.17 3.57
N ALA A 230 41.53 -32.68 2.51
CA ALA A 230 41.76 -34.00 1.93
C ALA A 230 41.35 -33.87 0.45
N GLY A 231 42.27 -33.95 -0.50
CA GLY A 231 42.77 -35.22 -1.04
C GLY A 231 42.20 -35.36 -2.45
N VAL A 232 42.88 -34.79 -3.45
CA VAL A 232 43.64 -35.55 -4.47
C VAL A 232 42.81 -36.71 -5.04
N ASP A 233 42.21 -36.49 -6.22
CA ASP A 233 42.29 -37.51 -7.25
C ASP A 233 42.31 -36.89 -8.64
N ALA A 234 43.29 -37.32 -9.42
CA ALA A 234 43.60 -36.85 -10.75
C ALA A 234 43.34 -37.99 -11.71
N ARG A 235 42.46 -37.80 -12.72
CA ARG A 235 42.66 -38.41 -14.04
C ARG A 235 41.66 -37.92 -15.09
N GLY A 236 42.21 -37.19 -16.06
CA GLY A 236 42.10 -37.52 -17.48
C GLY A 236 40.84 -37.10 -18.23
N GLY A 237 41.01 -36.25 -19.25
CA GLY A 237 39.99 -36.08 -20.29
C GLY A 237 40.22 -34.86 -21.17
N LEU A 238 41.08 -35.01 -22.18
CA LEU A 238 41.36 -34.05 -23.25
C LEU A 238 40.11 -33.78 -24.12
N SER A 239 39.87 -32.49 -24.44
CA SER A 239 39.47 -31.84 -25.74
C SER A 239 38.60 -32.57 -26.81
N PRO A 240 38.03 -31.88 -27.85
CA PRO A 240 38.03 -30.45 -28.17
C PRO A 240 36.62 -29.89 -28.53
N GLY A 241 36.59 -28.59 -28.88
CA GLY A 241 35.38 -27.80 -29.08
C GLY A 241 34.54 -28.05 -30.33
N SER A 242 33.45 -27.29 -30.42
CA SER A 242 32.64 -27.12 -31.62
C SER A 242 32.03 -25.73 -31.67
N VAL A 243 32.12 -25.17 -32.87
CA VAL A 243 31.78 -23.84 -33.39
C VAL A 243 30.24 -23.70 -33.49
N PRO A 244 29.64 -22.48 -33.45
CA PRO A 244 28.20 -22.34 -33.43
C PRO A 244 27.58 -22.58 -34.81
N GLN A 245 26.49 -23.35 -34.85
CA GLN A 245 25.74 -23.62 -36.07
C GLN A 245 24.45 -22.79 -36.07
N THR A 246 24.46 -21.75 -36.90
CA THR A 246 23.29 -21.03 -37.42
C THR A 246 22.47 -21.98 -38.27
N VAL A 247 21.18 -22.16 -37.94
CA VAL A 247 20.21 -22.76 -38.87
C VAL A 247 18.93 -21.94 -38.83
N ALA A 248 18.61 -21.41 -40.00
CA ALA A 248 17.37 -20.74 -40.33
C ALA A 248 16.21 -21.77 -40.49
N VAL A 249 15.03 -21.22 -40.80
CA VAL A 249 13.88 -21.88 -41.47
C VAL A 249 12.90 -22.58 -40.52
N SER A 250 11.72 -21.99 -40.29
CA SER A 250 10.53 -22.22 -41.14
C SER A 250 9.25 -21.69 -40.51
N HIS A 251 8.49 -20.95 -41.32
CA HIS A 251 7.05 -20.73 -41.18
C HIS A 251 6.31 -22.07 -41.02
N ASN A 252 5.37 -22.14 -40.08
CA ASN A 252 4.34 -23.17 -40.11
C ASN A 252 2.96 -22.53 -39.85
N GLU A 253 2.33 -22.09 -40.93
CA GLU A 253 0.88 -21.90 -41.02
C GLU A 253 0.24 -23.25 -41.37
N GLN A 254 -0.57 -23.81 -40.48
CA GLN A 254 -1.64 -24.76 -40.82
C GLN A 254 -2.60 -24.84 -39.63
N SER A 255 -3.76 -24.21 -39.71
CA SER A 255 -5.02 -24.74 -40.25
C SER A 255 -5.75 -25.69 -39.29
N ASN A 256 -6.97 -25.26 -38.96
CA ASN A 256 -8.18 -26.07 -39.00
C ASN A 256 -8.30 -27.26 -38.01
N GLY A 257 -9.16 -27.09 -36.99
CA GLY A 257 -9.45 -28.12 -36.00
C GLY A 257 -10.76 -27.91 -35.25
N SER A 258 -11.85 -27.79 -35.98
CA SER A 258 -13.24 -27.92 -35.51
C SER A 258 -13.39 -29.02 -34.45
N SER A 259 -13.88 -28.68 -33.25
CA SER A 259 -14.63 -29.63 -32.42
C SER A 259 -15.79 -28.93 -31.72
N LYS A 260 -16.95 -29.55 -31.94
CA LYS A 260 -18.32 -29.09 -31.68
C LYS A 260 -18.81 -29.59 -30.32
N ARG A 261 -19.91 -28.95 -29.85
CA ARG A 261 -20.86 -29.36 -28.78
C ARG A 261 -20.36 -29.21 -27.34
N SER A 262 -21.15 -28.72 -26.38
CA SER A 262 -22.61 -28.92 -26.22
C SER A 262 -23.27 -27.73 -25.50
N VAL A 263 -24.24 -27.09 -26.15
CA VAL A 263 -25.19 -26.16 -25.51
C VAL A 263 -26.54 -26.88 -25.48
N ARG A 264 -27.08 -27.06 -24.27
CA ARG A 264 -28.44 -27.59 -24.07
C ARG A 264 -29.46 -26.48 -24.23
N THR A 265 -30.47 -26.82 -25.02
CA THR A 265 -31.63 -26.06 -25.44
C THR A 265 -32.81 -26.30 -24.49
N THR A 266 -33.52 -25.24 -24.12
CA THR A 266 -34.97 -25.16 -23.82
C THR A 266 -35.26 -23.64 -23.75
N GLY A 267 -36.11 -22.98 -24.55
CA GLY A 267 -37.29 -23.40 -25.31
C GLY A 267 -38.45 -22.52 -24.84
N ALA A 268 -38.78 -21.46 -25.57
CA ALA A 268 -40.09 -20.79 -25.49
C ALA A 268 -40.31 -19.88 -26.71
N PHE A 269 -41.48 -20.06 -27.31
CA PHE A 269 -42.02 -19.42 -28.50
C PHE A 269 -42.43 -17.95 -28.28
N ALA A 270 -42.38 -17.13 -29.33
CA ALA A 270 -43.49 -16.24 -29.74
C ALA A 270 -43.19 -15.54 -31.11
N PRO A 271 -44.21 -15.15 -31.89
CA PRO A 271 -44.10 -15.04 -33.34
C PRO A 271 -44.01 -13.60 -33.90
N ALA A 272 -43.48 -13.55 -35.12
CA ALA A 272 -43.84 -12.70 -36.26
C ALA A 272 -44.13 -11.19 -36.03
N SER A 273 -43.21 -10.36 -36.51
CA SER A 273 -43.52 -9.01 -36.99
C SER A 273 -42.93 -8.84 -38.39
N MET A 274 -43.81 -8.83 -39.38
CA MET A 274 -43.55 -8.52 -40.77
C MET A 274 -43.55 -7.01 -40.95
N HIS A 275 -42.41 -6.40 -41.26
CA HIS A 275 -42.40 -5.16 -42.04
C HIS A 275 -41.15 -5.13 -42.93
N GLU A 276 -41.40 -5.43 -44.20
CA GLU A 276 -40.46 -5.30 -45.31
C GLU A 276 -40.41 -3.83 -45.77
N ALA A 277 -39.27 -3.18 -45.59
CA ALA A 277 -38.95 -1.92 -46.24
C ALA A 277 -37.53 -2.03 -46.82
N LYS A 278 -37.47 -2.34 -48.12
CA LYS A 278 -36.27 -2.35 -48.96
C LYS A 278 -35.78 -0.91 -49.19
N ARG A 279 -34.62 -0.51 -48.65
CA ARG A 279 -33.69 0.54 -49.16
C ARG A 279 -32.23 0.25 -48.70
N PRO A 280 -31.20 0.95 -49.24
CA PRO A 280 -30.10 0.40 -50.03
C PRO A 280 -28.91 -0.06 -49.16
N ARG A 281 -28.49 -1.32 -49.34
CA ARG A 281 -27.50 -2.04 -48.54
C ARG A 281 -26.04 -1.84 -49.03
N VAL A 282 -25.62 -0.61 -49.31
CA VAL A 282 -24.25 -0.35 -49.83
C VAL A 282 -23.46 0.68 -49.00
N GLU A 283 -24.11 1.61 -48.29
CA GLU A 283 -23.40 2.64 -47.51
C GLU A 283 -22.85 2.15 -46.16
N LYS A 284 -23.34 1.02 -45.64
CA LYS A 284 -22.93 0.51 -44.32
C LYS A 284 -21.49 0.01 -44.27
N THR A 285 -20.87 -0.27 -45.42
CA THR A 285 -19.49 -0.77 -45.49
C THR A 285 -18.45 0.34 -45.39
N ALA A 286 -18.74 1.53 -45.91
CA ALA A 286 -17.82 2.68 -45.86
C ALA A 286 -17.62 3.19 -44.42
N ALA A 287 -18.72 3.37 -43.68
CA ALA A 287 -18.65 3.79 -42.28
C ALA A 287 -17.91 2.76 -41.38
N ALA A 288 -17.98 1.46 -41.71
CA ALA A 288 -17.25 0.44 -40.97
C ALA A 288 -15.74 0.47 -41.26
N MET A 289 -15.34 0.82 -42.49
CA MET A 289 -13.94 0.99 -42.85
C MET A 289 -13.32 2.23 -42.19
N ASP A 290 -14.05 3.34 -42.13
CA ASP A 290 -13.55 4.55 -41.46
C ASP A 290 -13.34 4.34 -39.95
N VAL A 291 -14.24 3.59 -39.31
CA VAL A 291 -14.08 3.21 -37.89
C VAL A 291 -12.87 2.30 -37.70
N ALA A 292 -12.63 1.34 -38.61
CA ALA A 292 -11.46 0.47 -38.54
C ALA A 292 -10.15 1.26 -38.71
N LEU A 293 -10.09 2.19 -39.65
CA LEU A 293 -8.93 3.05 -39.88
C LEU A 293 -8.65 3.97 -38.69
N SER A 294 -9.68 4.56 -38.08
CA SER A 294 -9.51 5.41 -36.89
C SER A 294 -8.96 4.62 -35.68
N PHE A 295 -9.37 3.36 -35.53
CA PHE A 295 -8.86 2.49 -34.47
C PHE A 295 -7.39 2.10 -34.72
N GLU A 296 -7.03 1.85 -35.97
CA GLU A 296 -5.65 1.55 -36.36
C GLU A 296 -4.73 2.77 -36.16
N GLU A 297 -5.19 3.96 -36.50
CA GLU A 297 -4.47 5.22 -36.23
C GLU A 297 -4.28 5.45 -34.73
N GLN A 298 -5.32 5.23 -33.92
CA GLN A 298 -5.23 5.36 -32.47
C GLN A 298 -4.23 4.34 -31.87
N LYS A 299 -4.23 3.11 -32.38
CA LYS A 299 -3.27 2.08 -31.98
C LYS A 299 -1.84 2.49 -32.33
N LEU A 300 -1.64 3.07 -33.52
CA LEU A 300 -0.31 3.51 -33.97
C LEU A 300 0.23 4.65 -33.10
N ARG A 301 -0.61 5.63 -32.71
CA ARG A 301 -0.25 6.68 -31.76
C ARG A 301 0.14 6.15 -30.37
N LEU A 302 -0.52 5.09 -29.91
CA LEU A 302 -0.19 4.47 -28.62
C LEU A 302 1.15 3.74 -28.67
N GLU A 303 1.46 3.08 -29.80
CA GLU A 303 2.75 2.43 -30.00
C GLU A 303 3.88 3.46 -30.13
N GLU A 304 3.65 4.56 -30.86
CA GLU A 304 4.58 5.69 -30.95
C GLU A 304 4.91 6.24 -29.57
N ARG A 305 3.90 6.53 -28.74
CA ARG A 305 4.09 6.99 -27.36
C ARG A 305 4.84 5.97 -26.49
N ARG A 306 4.67 4.68 -26.75
CA ARG A 306 5.39 3.62 -26.03
C ARG A 306 6.87 3.60 -26.43
N VAL A 307 7.17 3.79 -27.71
CA VAL A 307 8.55 3.91 -28.22
C VAL A 307 9.23 5.14 -27.62
N ASP A 308 8.56 6.29 -27.59
CA ASP A 308 9.11 7.52 -26.99
C ASP A 308 9.52 7.32 -25.52
N LEU A 309 8.67 6.66 -24.73
CA LEU A 309 8.97 6.35 -23.33
C LEU A 309 10.12 5.35 -23.18
N GLU A 310 10.27 4.41 -24.12
CA GLU A 310 11.39 3.48 -24.14
C GLU A 310 12.71 4.17 -24.54
N GLU A 311 12.66 5.11 -25.48
CA GLU A 311 13.79 5.95 -25.86
C GLU A 311 14.23 6.86 -24.71
N GLU A 312 13.30 7.52 -24.02
CA GLU A 312 13.60 8.35 -22.84
C GLU A 312 14.25 7.51 -21.72
N ARG A 313 13.73 6.30 -21.48
CA ARG A 313 14.33 5.37 -20.52
C ARG A 313 15.77 5.00 -20.92
N LEU A 314 16.01 4.72 -22.21
CA LEU A 314 17.36 4.39 -22.70
C LEU A 314 18.32 5.59 -22.58
N GLN A 315 17.84 6.81 -22.80
CA GLN A 315 18.64 8.02 -22.60
C GLN A 315 19.03 8.19 -21.12
N TRP A 316 18.09 7.99 -20.21
CA TRP A 316 18.35 8.02 -18.77
C TRP A 316 19.36 6.95 -18.35
N GLU A 317 19.21 5.72 -18.85
CA GLU A 317 20.13 4.61 -18.58
C GLU A 317 21.55 4.90 -19.12
N LYS A 318 21.65 5.50 -20.30
CA LYS A 318 22.92 5.94 -20.89
C LYS A 318 23.59 7.05 -20.07
N GLN A 319 22.83 8.05 -19.61
CA GLN A 319 23.34 9.13 -18.77
C GLN A 319 23.89 8.58 -17.46
N LYS A 320 23.13 7.70 -16.81
CA LYS A 320 23.56 7.03 -15.57
C LYS A 320 24.83 6.21 -15.77
N ALA A 321 24.93 5.45 -16.86
CA ALA A 321 26.15 4.68 -17.17
C ALA A 321 27.37 5.58 -17.40
N GLN A 322 27.16 6.78 -17.97
CA GLN A 322 28.21 7.78 -18.15
C GLN A 322 28.66 8.37 -16.81
N GLU A 323 27.71 8.71 -15.92
CA GLU A 323 27.99 9.19 -14.56
C GLU A 323 28.78 8.16 -13.74
N ASP A 324 28.32 6.91 -13.71
CA ASP A 324 29.02 5.79 -13.08
C ASP A 324 30.45 5.63 -13.64
N GLY A 325 30.64 5.85 -14.94
CA GLY A 325 31.94 5.84 -15.60
C GLY A 325 32.85 6.98 -15.12
N HIS A 326 32.31 8.19 -14.99
CA HIS A 326 33.03 9.34 -14.46
C HIS A 326 33.42 9.16 -12.99
N GLU A 327 32.52 8.62 -12.15
CA GLU A 327 32.81 8.32 -10.74
C GLU A 327 33.94 7.29 -10.60
N ARG A 328 33.88 6.21 -11.39
CA ARG A 328 34.96 5.19 -11.41
C ARG A 328 36.29 5.79 -11.85
N GLN A 329 36.29 6.66 -12.86
CA GLN A 329 37.50 7.33 -13.31
C GLN A 329 38.07 8.24 -12.22
N ALA A 330 37.22 9.02 -11.53
CA ALA A 330 37.64 9.87 -10.42
C ALA A 330 38.27 9.06 -9.27
N LEU A 331 37.71 7.90 -8.94
CA LEU A 331 38.29 6.98 -7.94
C LEU A 331 39.67 6.46 -8.36
N LEU A 332 39.85 6.09 -9.63
CA LEU A 332 41.14 5.65 -10.16
C LEU A 332 42.19 6.77 -10.13
N ASP A 333 41.79 8.00 -10.45
CA ASP A 333 42.69 9.16 -10.40
C ASP A 333 43.09 9.50 -8.95
N LEU A 334 42.18 9.38 -7.99
CA LEU A 334 42.50 9.50 -6.56
C LEU A 334 43.51 8.45 -6.11
N LEU A 335 43.32 7.18 -6.49
CA LEU A 335 44.26 6.10 -6.17
C LEU A 335 45.63 6.33 -6.82
N ARG A 336 45.66 6.85 -8.06
CA ARG A 336 46.92 7.22 -8.73
C ARG A 336 47.64 8.35 -8.00
N ALA A 337 46.92 9.38 -7.56
CA ALA A 337 47.49 10.50 -6.80
C ALA A 337 48.06 10.03 -5.45
N GLN A 338 47.33 9.17 -4.73
CA GLN A 338 47.81 8.56 -3.49
C GLN A 338 49.07 7.72 -3.73
N GLY A 339 49.10 6.92 -4.81
CA GLY A 339 50.28 6.14 -5.20
C GLY A 339 51.49 7.02 -5.49
N SER A 340 51.31 8.17 -6.16
CA SER A 340 52.38 9.14 -6.43
C SER A 340 52.96 9.73 -5.15
N LEU A 341 52.10 10.13 -4.21
CA LEU A 341 52.52 10.69 -2.93
C LEU A 341 53.35 9.69 -2.11
N VAL A 342 52.91 8.42 -2.06
CA VAL A 342 53.65 7.36 -1.38
C VAL A 342 55.00 7.11 -2.04
N ALA A 343 55.08 7.16 -3.37
CA ALA A 343 56.33 7.03 -4.10
C ALA A 343 57.30 8.18 -3.78
N GLU A 344 56.83 9.43 -3.74
CA GLU A 344 57.65 10.60 -3.36
C GLU A 344 58.19 10.50 -1.93
N LEU A 345 57.34 10.10 -0.97
CA LEU A 345 57.75 9.88 0.41
C LEU A 345 58.83 8.79 0.52
N LEU A 346 58.70 7.70 -0.25
CA LEU A 346 59.72 6.65 -0.31
C LEU A 346 61.03 7.14 -0.92
N VAL A 347 60.98 8.01 -1.94
CA VAL A 347 62.19 8.64 -2.50
C VAL A 347 62.87 9.52 -1.46
N HIS A 348 62.13 10.37 -0.77
CA HIS A 348 62.66 11.25 0.29
C HIS A 348 63.31 10.46 1.43
N LEU A 349 62.72 9.33 1.84
CA LEU A 349 63.29 8.45 2.86
C LEU A 349 64.55 7.72 2.38
N ARG A 350 64.69 7.46 1.07
CA ARG A 350 65.85 6.78 0.47
C ARG A 350 67.00 7.70 0.15
N THR A 351 66.76 8.98 -0.08
CA THR A 351 67.81 9.99 -0.18
C THR A 351 68.18 10.41 1.24
N PRO A 352 69.24 9.84 1.86
CA PRO A 352 69.71 10.36 3.13
C PRO A 352 69.99 11.84 2.90
N LYS A 353 69.36 12.70 3.70
CA LYS A 353 69.68 14.12 3.74
C LYS A 353 71.14 14.19 4.17
N VAL A 354 72.05 14.26 3.20
CA VAL A 354 73.48 14.51 3.41
C VAL A 354 73.57 15.96 3.84
N ALA A 355 73.13 16.23 5.07
CA ALA A 355 73.63 17.32 5.86
C ALA A 355 75.04 16.92 6.28
N MET A 356 75.97 16.96 5.33
CA MET A 356 77.37 17.13 5.66
C MET A 356 77.51 18.63 5.90
N ASP A 357 77.36 19.00 7.17
CA ASP A 357 77.88 20.22 7.74
C ASP A 357 79.40 20.24 7.46
N SER A 358 79.80 20.78 6.31
CA SER A 358 81.15 21.30 6.12
C SER A 358 81.21 22.67 6.79
N HIS A 359 81.19 22.64 8.12
CA HIS A 359 81.75 23.69 8.94
C HIS A 359 83.29 23.63 8.76
N ASP A 360 83.78 24.18 7.65
CA ASP A 360 85.21 24.49 7.53
C ASP A 360 85.48 25.79 8.27
N LEU A 361 86.41 25.64 9.22
CA LEU A 361 87.00 26.62 10.13
C LEU A 361 88.10 27.43 9.44
#